data_AF-A0A1A8FBL9-F1
#
_entry.id   AF-A0A1A8FBL9-F1
#
_cell.length_a   1.000
_cell.length_b   1.000
_cell.length_c   1.000
_cell.angle_alpha   90.00
_cell.angle_beta   90.00
_cell.angle_gamma   90.00
#
_symmetry.space_group_name_H-M   'P 1'
#
loop_
_entity.id
_entity.type
_entity.pdbx_description
1 polymer ?
#
loop_
_entity_poly.entity_id
_entity_poly.type
_entity_poly.pdbx_seq_one_letter_code
_entity_poly.pdbx_strand_id
1 'polypeptide(L)'
;KNLERDFGRPEASECDFFPCTFALPSEYHLFVEEFKRNPGSTWIMKPAAKSQGKGIFLFRKLKDVTDWKKDSFHTEEQKEA
;
A
#
# COMPACT_ATOMS: atom_id res chain seq x y z
N LYS A 1 0.04 -4.04 13.95
CA LYS A 1 -1.32 -3.91 14.53
C LYS A 1 -2.18 -5.17 14.34
N ASN A 2 -2.21 -5.83 13.18
CA ASN A 2 -2.92 -7.13 13.04
C ASN A 2 -2.30 -8.24 13.93
N LEU A 3 -0.97 -8.40 13.93
CA LEU A 3 -0.31 -9.40 14.79
C LEU A 3 -0.55 -9.21 16.30
N GLU A 4 -0.62 -7.97 16.81
CA GLU A 4 -0.87 -7.74 18.25
C GLU A 4 -2.26 -8.21 18.67
N ARG A 5 -3.24 -8.08 17.77
CA ARG A 5 -4.61 -8.56 18.00
C ARG A 5 -4.71 -10.08 17.88
N ASP A 6 -3.98 -10.68 16.94
CA ASP A 6 -4.12 -12.10 16.60
C ASP A 6 -3.18 -13.00 17.43
N PHE A 7 -2.04 -12.48 17.89
CA PHE A 7 -0.97 -13.25 18.57
C PHE A 7 -0.43 -12.60 19.86
N GLY A 8 -0.85 -11.38 20.22
CA GLY A 8 -0.40 -10.69 21.43
C GLY A 8 0.81 -9.76 21.21
N ARG A 9 1.14 -8.99 22.26
CA ARG A 9 2.21 -7.96 22.23
C ARG A 9 3.64 -8.48 22.03
N PRO A 10 4.08 -9.59 22.66
CA PRO A 10 5.47 -10.04 22.54
C PRO A 10 5.81 -10.42 21.09
N GLU A 11 4.98 -11.23 20.46
CA GLU A 11 5.14 -11.74 19.10
C GLU A 11 5.00 -10.61 18.05
N ALA A 12 4.16 -9.61 18.33
CA ALA A 12 4.06 -8.42 17.49
C ALA A 12 5.32 -7.54 17.52
N SER A 13 6.03 -7.49 18.65
CA SER A 13 7.28 -6.73 18.79
C SER A 13 8.43 -7.32 18.00
N GLU A 14 8.44 -8.64 17.78
CA GLU A 14 9.45 -9.30 16.95
C GLU A 14 9.32 -8.97 15.45
N CYS A 15 8.18 -8.41 15.03
CA CYS A 15 7.91 -8.02 13.64
C CYS A 15 8.14 -6.53 13.35
N ASP A 16 8.74 -5.75 14.27
CA ASP A 16 8.99 -4.30 14.10
C ASP A 16 10.01 -3.98 12.98
N PHE A 17 10.60 -5.00 12.36
CA PHE A 17 11.47 -4.84 11.20
C PHE A 17 10.72 -4.69 9.87
N PHE A 18 9.43 -5.03 9.82
CA PHE A 18 8.62 -4.88 8.60
C PHE A 18 7.94 -3.51 8.54
N PRO A 19 8.02 -2.80 7.40
CA PRO A 19 7.27 -1.56 7.24
C PRO A 19 5.76 -1.84 7.27
N CYS A 20 5.00 -0.92 7.84
CA CYS A 20 3.54 -0.96 7.82
C CYS A 20 3.03 -1.06 6.37
N THR A 21 2.39 -2.18 6.04
CA THR A 21 1.98 -2.55 4.69
C THR A 21 0.51 -2.93 4.69
N PHE A 22 -0.20 -2.60 3.61
CA PHE A 22 -1.60 -2.94 3.39
C PHE A 22 -1.79 -3.54 1.99
N ALA A 23 -2.56 -4.61 1.88
CA ALA A 23 -2.98 -5.23 0.65
C ALA A 23 -4.28 -4.59 0.14
N LEU A 24 -4.22 -3.98 -1.05
CA LEU A 24 -5.38 -3.37 -1.69
C LEU A 24 -5.97 -4.31 -2.75
N PRO A 25 -7.30 -4.35 -2.93
CA PRO A 25 -8.31 -3.46 -2.33
C PRO A 25 -8.81 -3.87 -0.94
N SER A 26 -8.50 -5.08 -0.47
CA SER A 26 -9.09 -5.69 0.74
C SER A 26 -8.89 -4.88 2.02
N GLU A 27 -7.74 -4.22 2.18
CA GLU A 27 -7.38 -3.47 3.39
C GLU A 27 -7.45 -1.95 3.20
N TYR A 28 -8.17 -1.47 2.18
CA TYR A 28 -8.22 -0.04 1.83
C TYR A 28 -8.67 0.83 3.02
N HIS A 29 -9.70 0.43 3.75
CA HIS A 29 -10.18 1.20 4.90
C HIS A 29 -9.13 1.31 6.01
N LEU A 30 -8.41 0.22 6.30
CA LEU A 30 -7.32 0.22 7.29
C LEU A 30 -6.18 1.14 6.87
N PHE A 31 -5.81 1.09 5.58
CA PHE A 31 -4.84 2.00 5.00
C PHE A 31 -5.27 3.46 5.17
N VAL A 32 -6.52 3.81 4.83
CA VAL A 32 -7.03 5.19 4.93
C VAL A 32 -7.01 5.70 6.37
N GLU A 33 -7.34 4.86 7.35
CA GLU A 33 -7.23 5.23 8.76
C GLU A 33 -5.79 5.54 9.17
N GLU A 34 -4.84 4.65 8.83
CA GLU A 34 -3.44 4.83 9.20
C GLU A 34 -2.79 6.00 8.46
N PHE A 35 -3.15 6.22 7.19
CA PHE A 35 -2.74 7.38 6.41
C PHE A 35 -3.16 8.70 7.09
N LYS A 36 -4.39 8.77 7.60
CA LYS A 36 -4.90 9.95 8.32
C LYS A 36 -4.22 10.16 9.67
N ARG A 37 -3.80 9.10 10.36
CA ARG A 37 -3.04 9.18 11.62
C ARG A 37 -1.63 9.74 11.43
N ASN A 38 -1.05 9.61 10.24
CA ASN A 38 0.35 9.96 9.95
C ASN A 38 0.46 11.03 8.83
N PRO A 39 -0.05 12.26 9.05
CA PRO A 39 -0.05 13.31 8.03
C PRO A 39 1.38 13.68 7.61
N GLY A 40 1.59 13.91 6.30
CA GLY A 40 2.88 14.30 5.73
C GLY A 40 3.85 13.13 5.46
N SER A 41 3.52 11.92 5.90
CA SER A 41 4.33 10.72 5.63
C SER A 41 4.40 10.40 4.15
N THR A 42 5.54 9.85 3.72
CA THR A 42 5.71 9.35 2.35
C THR A 42 5.35 7.88 2.31
N TRP A 43 4.41 7.54 1.44
CA TRP A 43 3.95 6.17 1.23
C TRP A 43 4.44 5.63 -0.11
N ILE A 44 4.58 4.32 -0.20
CA ILE A 44 5.00 3.61 -1.41
C ILE A 44 3.89 2.65 -1.83
N MET A 45 3.42 2.77 -3.05
CA MET A 45 2.55 1.78 -3.68
C MET A 45 3.41 0.88 -4.56
N LYS A 46 3.18 -0.43 -4.52
CA LYS A 46 3.82 -1.41 -5.41
C LYS A 46 2.82 -2.46 -5.88
N PRO A 47 2.96 -3.00 -7.10
CA PRO A 47 2.18 -4.16 -7.54
C PRO A 47 2.62 -5.42 -6.78
N ALA A 48 1.69 -6.30 -6.45
CA ALA A 48 1.96 -7.50 -5.64
C ALA A 48 2.92 -8.51 -6.32
N ALA A 49 2.84 -8.63 -7.65
CA ALA A 49 3.53 -9.68 -8.42
C ALA A 49 4.36 -9.13 -9.61
N LYS A 50 4.82 -7.88 -9.55
CA LYS A 50 5.73 -7.30 -10.57
C LYS A 50 7.12 -7.06 -9.98
N SER A 51 8.13 -6.95 -10.83
CA SER A 51 9.54 -6.79 -10.46
C SER A 51 10.21 -5.62 -11.19
N GLN A 52 11.50 -5.38 -10.92
CA GLN A 52 12.31 -4.31 -11.54
C GLN A 52 11.81 -2.87 -11.26
N GLY A 53 11.05 -2.67 -10.19
CA GLY A 53 10.50 -1.35 -9.83
C GLY A 53 9.34 -0.88 -10.71
N LYS A 54 8.89 -1.68 -11.68
CA LYS A 54 7.80 -1.28 -12.60
C LYS A 54 6.47 -1.15 -11.84
N GLY A 55 5.86 0.02 -11.93
CA GLY A 55 4.61 0.35 -11.24
C GLY A 55 4.77 0.72 -9.76
N ILE A 56 6.00 0.84 -9.26
CA ILE A 56 6.26 1.39 -7.93
C ILE A 56 6.21 2.91 -8.01
N PHE A 57 5.51 3.55 -7.07
CA PHE A 57 5.53 5.00 -6.95
C PHE A 57 5.38 5.45 -5.50
N LEU A 58 5.90 6.65 -5.23
CA LEU A 58 5.78 7.31 -3.94
C LEU A 58 4.66 8.35 -3.98
N PHE A 59 3.92 8.48 -2.89
CA PHE A 59 2.88 9.48 -2.77
C PHE A 59 2.80 10.05 -1.35
N ARG A 60 2.24 11.25 -1.24
CA ARG A 60 1.97 11.93 0.04
C ARG A 60 0.53 12.39 0.17
N LYS A 61 -0.24 12.39 -0.91
CA LYS A 61 -1.65 12.77 -0.93
C LYS A 61 -2.48 11.59 -1.38
N LEU A 62 -3.62 11.37 -0.72
CA LEU A 62 -4.52 10.27 -1.06
C LEU A 62 -5.06 10.38 -2.50
N LYS A 63 -5.18 11.60 -3.03
CA LYS A 63 -5.61 11.85 -4.42
C LYS A 63 -4.70 11.17 -5.45
N ASP A 64 -3.39 11.15 -5.19
CA ASP A 64 -2.39 10.60 -6.12
C ASP A 64 -2.60 9.09 -6.35
N VAL A 65 -3.16 8.38 -5.36
CA VAL A 65 -3.52 6.95 -5.46
C VAL A 65 -4.71 6.73 -6.40
N THR A 66 -5.72 7.59 -6.32
CA THR A 66 -6.94 7.48 -7.13
C THR A 66 -6.66 7.78 -8.60
N ASP A 67 -5.79 8.76 -8.86
CA ASP A 67 -5.41 9.15 -10.22
C ASP A 67 -4.56 8.05 -10.89
N TRP A 68 -3.63 7.43 -10.17
CA TRP A 68 -2.83 6.30 -10.69
C TRP A 68 -3.66 5.10 -11.15
N LYS A 69 -4.77 4.82 -10.47
CA LYS A 69 -5.65 3.71 -10.83
C LYS A 69 -6.20 3.88 -12.26
N LYS A 70 -6.42 5.12 -12.71
CA LYS A 70 -6.96 5.43 -14.05
C LYS A 70 -5.92 5.20 -15.16
N ASP A 71 -4.68 5.59 -14.93
CA ASP A 71 -3.59 5.40 -15.91
C ASP A 71 -3.20 3.92 -16.08
N SER A 72 -3.29 3.14 -15.01
CA SER A 72 -2.94 1.71 -15.02
C SER A 72 -3.87 0.89 -15.91
N PHE A 73 -5.17 1.21 -15.96
CA PHE A 73 -6.12 0.51 -16.84
C PHE A 73 -5.88 0.81 -18.32
N HIS A 74 -5.48 2.03 -18.69
CA HIS A 74 -5.16 2.38 -20.07
C HIS A 74 -3.91 1.68 -20.60
N THR A 75 -2.94 1.39 -19.72
CA THR A 75 -1.66 0.80 -20.14
C THR A 75 -1.74 -0.72 -20.34
N GLU A 76 -2.67 -1.42 -19.66
CA GLU A 76 -2.86 -2.86 -19.85
C GLU A 76 -3.66 -3.16 -21.13
N GLU A 77 -4.65 -2.32 -21.47
CA GLU A 77 -5.44 -2.45 -22.73
C GLU A 77 -4.58 -2.27 -23.99
N GLN A 78 -3.53 -1.44 -23.94
CA GLN A 78 -2.60 -1.23 -25.06
C GLN A 78 -1.53 -2.33 -25.22
N LYS A 79 -1.41 -3.26 -24.27
CA LYS A 79 -0.47 -4.39 -24.38
C LYS A 79 -1.12 -5.70 -24.85
N GLU A 80 -2.45 -5.76 -24.83
CA GLU A 80 -3.23 -6.91 -25.32
C GLU A 80 -3.77 -6.71 -26.75
N ALA A 81 -3.41 -5.61 -27.42
CA ALA A 81 -3.77 -5.29 -28.82
C ALA A 81 -2.58 -5.46 -29.79
#